data_AF-A0AAJ1VG99-F1
#
_entry.id   AF-A0AAJ1VG99-F1
#
_cell.length_a   1.000
_cell.length_b   1.000
_cell.length_c   1.000
_cell.angle_alpha   90.00
_cell.angle_beta   90.00
_cell.angle_gamma   90.00
#
_symmetry.space_group_name_H-M   'P 1'
#
loop_
_entity.id
_entity.type
_entity.pdbx_description
1 polymer ?
#
loop_
_entity_poly.entity_id
_entity_poly.type
_entity_poly.pdbx_seq_one_letter_code
_entity_poly.pdbx_strand_id
1 'polypeptide(L)'
;MKNLAPNINDRVQNLMVDVFESISASDKGTIEISELLDTRSIFELVFEIVKESGFYSQDENFNLIKALNIDTDEDSLEDALCASWVTMGTNLNTAKTQEEFNAKFALFVPIILKKMEAIKRIAG
;
A
#
# COMPACT_ATOMS: atom_id res chain seq x y z
N MET A 1 13.54 -3.81 -9.05
CA MET A 1 12.14 -4.23 -8.85
C MET A 1 11.62 -4.68 -10.20
N LYS A 2 10.98 -5.85 -10.28
CA LYS A 2 10.28 -6.27 -11.49
C LYS A 2 8.91 -5.61 -11.57
N ASN A 3 8.49 -5.25 -12.77
CA ASN A 3 7.17 -4.68 -13.00
C ASN A 3 6.07 -5.76 -12.94
N LEU A 4 4.84 -5.31 -12.69
CA LEU A 4 3.65 -6.16 -12.83
C LEU A 4 3.44 -6.55 -14.30
N ALA A 5 2.81 -7.71 -14.52
CA ALA A 5 2.36 -8.10 -15.85
C ALA A 5 1.39 -7.02 -16.42
N PRO A 6 1.41 -6.75 -17.74
CA PRO A 6 0.62 -5.65 -18.32
C PRO A 6 -0.88 -5.70 -17.98
N ASN A 7 -1.49 -6.89 -18.02
CA ASN A 7 -2.91 -7.09 -17.69
C ASN A 7 -3.26 -6.84 -16.22
N ILE A 8 -2.27 -6.90 -15.32
CA ILE A 8 -2.43 -6.62 -13.90
C ILE A 8 -2.22 -5.14 -13.61
N ASN A 9 -1.38 -4.49 -14.42
CA ASN A 9 -1.03 -3.08 -14.30
C ASN A 9 -2.28 -2.18 -14.27
N ASP A 10 -3.15 -2.30 -15.26
CA ASP A 10 -4.37 -1.50 -15.38
C ASP A 10 -5.33 -1.73 -14.21
N ARG A 11 -5.45 -2.98 -13.76
CA ARG A 11 -6.35 -3.34 -12.67
C ARG A 11 -5.85 -2.79 -11.33
N VAL A 12 -4.54 -2.86 -11.08
CA VAL A 12 -3.91 -2.26 -9.90
C VAL A 12 -4.01 -0.73 -9.96
N GLN A 13 -3.83 -0.13 -11.14
CA GLN A 13 -3.98 1.32 -11.32
C GLN A 13 -5.38 1.81 -10.92
N ASN A 14 -6.42 1.14 -11.38
CA ASN A 14 -7.80 1.54 -11.06
C ASN A 14 -8.09 1.43 -9.56
N LEU A 15 -7.72 0.31 -8.94
CA LEU A 15 -7.94 0.11 -7.50
C LEU A 15 -7.16 1.12 -6.65
N MET A 16 -5.95 1.46 -7.09
CA MET A 16 -5.16 2.50 -6.44
C MET A 16 -5.82 3.89 -6.56
N VAL A 17 -6.37 4.23 -7.73
CA VAL A 17 -7.15 5.47 -7.90
C VAL A 17 -8.31 5.50 -6.90
N ASP A 18 -9.04 4.39 -6.76
CA ASP A 18 -10.13 4.28 -5.79
C ASP A 18 -9.65 4.52 -4.34
N VAL A 19 -8.46 4.03 -3.97
CA VAL A 19 -7.84 4.29 -2.65
C VAL A 19 -7.55 5.78 -2.46
N PHE A 20 -6.88 6.42 -3.42
CA PHE A 20 -6.55 7.85 -3.31
C PHE A 20 -7.80 8.72 -3.30
N GLU A 21 -8.80 8.42 -4.13
CA GLU A 21 -10.07 9.14 -4.14
C GLU A 21 -10.80 9.01 -2.81
N SER A 22 -10.85 7.81 -2.24
CA SER A 22 -11.48 7.54 -0.93
C SER A 22 -10.81 8.32 0.21
N ILE A 23 -9.48 8.47 0.18
CA ILE A 23 -8.72 9.20 1.22
C ILE A 23 -8.75 10.72 0.97
N SER A 24 -8.76 11.17 -0.28
CA SER A 24 -8.78 12.60 -0.64
C SER A 24 -10.16 13.27 -0.50
N ALA A 25 -11.21 12.49 -0.26
CA ALA A 25 -12.57 12.99 -0.13
C ALA A 25 -12.79 13.91 1.10
N SER A 26 -11.87 13.91 2.08
CA SER A 26 -11.86 14.91 3.14
C SER A 26 -10.94 16.07 2.81
N ASP A 27 -11.54 17.24 2.67
CA ASP A 27 -10.90 18.52 2.35
C ASP A 27 -10.04 19.09 3.51
N LYS A 28 -9.43 18.22 4.34
CA LYS A 28 -8.89 18.58 5.67
C LYS A 28 -7.36 18.72 5.75
N GLY A 29 -6.61 18.44 4.69
CA GLY A 29 -5.14 18.56 4.68
C GLY A 29 -4.41 17.64 5.68
N THR A 30 -5.14 16.79 6.41
CA THR A 30 -4.66 15.75 7.32
C THR A 30 -5.50 14.51 7.05
N ILE A 31 -4.84 13.38 6.81
CA ILE A 31 -5.51 12.09 6.56
C ILE A 31 -6.09 11.59 7.88
N GLU A 32 -7.38 11.26 7.90
CA GLU A 32 -7.98 10.61 9.07
C GLU A 32 -7.68 9.10 9.01
N ILE A 33 -7.29 8.50 10.14
CA ILE A 33 -6.99 7.07 10.22
C ILE A 33 -8.18 6.21 9.77
N SER A 34 -9.40 6.63 10.08
CA SER A 34 -10.63 5.97 9.64
C SER A 34 -10.73 5.88 8.12
N GLU A 35 -10.35 6.93 7.39
CA GLU A 35 -10.39 6.94 5.92
C GLU A 35 -9.42 5.93 5.34
N LEU A 36 -8.22 5.86 5.92
CA LEU A 36 -7.24 4.88 5.51
C LEU A 36 -7.76 3.45 5.82
N LEU A 37 -8.31 3.22 7.00
CA LEU A 37 -8.89 1.92 7.38
C LEU A 37 -10.07 1.51 6.49
N ASP A 38 -10.89 2.45 6.02
CA ASP A 38 -12.03 2.18 5.13
C ASP A 38 -11.57 1.63 3.76
N THR A 39 -10.36 1.99 3.31
CA THR A 39 -9.78 1.46 2.06
C THR A 39 -9.24 0.04 2.15
N ARG A 40 -9.27 -0.59 3.33
CA ARG A 40 -8.67 -1.91 3.58
C ARG A 40 -9.14 -2.98 2.59
N SER A 41 -10.43 -3.02 2.27
CA SER A 41 -10.98 -4.02 1.33
C SER A 41 -10.37 -3.91 -0.07
N ILE A 42 -10.00 -2.69 -0.49
CA ILE A 42 -9.33 -2.43 -1.75
C ILE A 42 -7.89 -2.94 -1.70
N PHE A 43 -7.17 -2.69 -0.61
CA PHE A 43 -5.83 -3.24 -0.39
C PHE A 43 -5.82 -4.78 -0.37
N GLU A 44 -6.81 -5.41 0.26
CA GLU A 44 -6.95 -6.88 0.27
C GLU A 44 -7.16 -7.43 -1.15
N LEU A 45 -7.98 -6.76 -1.96
CA LEU A 45 -8.20 -7.14 -3.35
C LEU A 45 -6.93 -7.00 -4.19
N VAL A 46 -6.20 -5.87 -4.06
CA VAL A 46 -4.92 -5.66 -4.74
C VAL A 46 -3.93 -6.76 -4.33
N PHE A 47 -3.85 -7.08 -3.04
CA PHE A 47 -2.94 -8.10 -2.54
C PHE A 47 -3.18 -9.46 -3.21
N GLU A 48 -4.43 -9.93 -3.28
CA GLU A 48 -4.71 -11.23 -3.89
C GLU A 48 -4.42 -11.23 -5.40
N ILE A 49 -4.79 -10.17 -6.13
CA ILE A 49 -4.46 -10.04 -7.56
C ILE A 49 -2.95 -10.11 -7.80
N VAL A 50 -2.18 -9.36 -7.03
CA VAL A 50 -0.72 -9.28 -7.19
C VAL A 50 -0.06 -10.59 -6.74
N LYS A 51 -0.55 -11.22 -5.69
CA LYS A 51 -0.08 -12.51 -5.18
C LYS A 51 -0.28 -13.63 -6.19
N GLU A 52 -1.45 -13.72 -6.81
CA GLU A 52 -1.76 -14.71 -7.85
C GLU A 52 -0.84 -14.60 -9.07
N SER A 53 -0.28 -13.42 -9.33
CA SER A 53 0.69 -13.19 -10.40
C SER A 53 2.09 -13.71 -10.11
N GLY A 54 2.37 -14.11 -8.86
CA GLY A 54 3.69 -14.49 -8.40
C GLY A 54 4.65 -13.32 -8.15
N PHE A 55 4.20 -12.07 -8.25
CA PHE A 55 5.02 -10.86 -8.03
C PHE A 55 5.73 -10.85 -6.68
N TYR A 56 5.03 -11.24 -5.59
CA TYR A 56 5.59 -11.28 -4.24
C TYR A 56 6.56 -12.45 -4.00
N SER A 57 6.48 -13.50 -4.82
CA SER A 57 7.34 -14.68 -4.72
C SER A 57 8.70 -14.47 -5.39
N GLN A 58 8.93 -13.31 -6.00
CA GLN A 58 10.21 -12.96 -6.61
C GLN A 58 11.16 -12.45 -5.52
N ASP A 59 12.33 -13.08 -5.39
CA ASP A 59 13.31 -12.78 -4.33
C ASP A 59 13.61 -11.29 -4.18
N GLU A 60 13.76 -10.57 -5.29
CA GLU A 60 14.00 -9.12 -5.28
C GLU A 60 12.85 -8.36 -4.61
N ASN A 61 11.61 -8.64 -5.01
CA ASN A 61 10.42 -7.95 -4.48
C ASN A 61 10.17 -8.34 -3.02
N PHE A 62 10.36 -9.60 -2.66
CA PHE A 62 10.26 -10.06 -1.28
C PHE A 62 11.26 -9.35 -0.37
N ASN A 63 12.52 -9.24 -0.81
CA ASN A 63 13.56 -8.53 -0.07
C ASN A 63 13.27 -7.02 0.02
N LEU A 64 12.73 -6.42 -1.04
CA LEU A 64 12.28 -5.02 -1.02
C LEU A 64 11.15 -4.81 -0.02
N ILE A 65 10.13 -5.67 0.02
CA ILE A 65 9.04 -5.58 1.00
C ILE A 65 9.59 -5.64 2.43
N LYS A 66 10.53 -6.57 2.69
CA LYS A 66 11.20 -6.65 3.98
C LYS A 66 11.97 -5.38 4.32
N ALA A 67 12.71 -4.83 3.35
CA ALA A 67 13.49 -3.60 3.54
C ALA A 67 12.59 -2.36 3.74
N LEU A 68 11.42 -2.33 3.11
CA LEU A 68 10.44 -1.25 3.23
C LEU A 68 9.59 -1.37 4.50
N ASN A 69 9.39 -2.58 5.02
CA ASN A 69 8.77 -2.82 6.33
C ASN A 69 9.79 -2.52 7.44
N ILE A 70 10.16 -1.25 7.56
CA ILE A 70 10.93 -0.73 8.68
C ILE A 70 9.95 -0.57 9.85
N ASP A 71 10.28 -1.17 10.99
CA ASP A 71 9.62 -0.82 12.24
C ASP A 71 10.12 0.58 12.61
N THR A 72 9.27 1.57 12.36
CA THR A 72 9.50 2.94 12.81
C THR A 72 9.17 3.01 14.31
N ASP A 73 10.00 3.71 15.09
CA ASP A 73 9.73 4.04 16.50
C ASP A 73 8.56 5.04 16.56
N GLU A 74 7.36 4.57 16.24
CA GLU A 74 6.14 5.37 16.26
C GLU A 74 5.42 5.14 17.58
N ASP A 75 4.87 6.23 18.12
CA ASP A 75 4.22 6.23 19.42
C ASP A 75 2.94 5.37 19.45
N SER A 76 2.32 5.13 18.28
CA SER A 76 1.11 4.30 18.14
C SER A 76 1.05 3.50 16.83
N LEU A 77 0.19 2.47 16.79
CA LEU A 77 -0.09 1.72 15.55
C LEU A 77 -0.75 2.58 14.47
N GLU A 78 -1.53 3.58 14.87
CA GLU A 78 -2.16 4.53 13.97
C GLU A 78 -1.12 5.42 13.31
N ASP A 79 -0.20 5.99 14.10
CA ASP A 79 0.92 6.78 13.58
C ASP A 79 1.79 5.95 12.64
N ALA A 80 2.05 4.68 13.00
CA ALA A 80 2.79 3.77 12.13
C ALA A 80 2.09 3.47 10.79
N LEU A 81 0.75 3.38 10.79
CA LEU A 81 -0.04 3.20 9.57
C LEU A 81 0.02 4.48 8.70
N CYS A 82 -0.17 5.65 9.30
CA CYS A 82 -0.03 6.95 8.64
C CYS A 82 1.37 7.14 8.04
N ALA A 83 2.42 6.87 8.80
CA ALA A 83 3.80 6.97 8.35
C ALA A 83 4.09 6.05 7.16
N SER A 84 3.53 4.83 7.14
CA SER A 84 3.65 3.91 6.01
C SER A 84 2.91 4.40 4.76
N TRP A 85 1.74 4.99 4.94
CA TRP A 85 1.00 5.61 3.84
C TRP A 85 1.76 6.79 3.24
N VAL A 86 2.28 7.70 4.08
CA VAL A 86 3.10 8.83 3.63
C VAL A 86 4.38 8.36 2.92
N THR A 87 5.03 7.34 3.47
CA THR A 87 6.23 6.73 2.86
C THR A 87 5.91 6.11 1.51
N MET A 88 4.77 5.40 1.38
CA MET A 88 4.29 4.89 0.11
C MET A 88 4.09 6.02 -0.89
N GLY A 89 3.32 7.06 -0.54
CA GLY A 89 3.09 8.21 -1.41
C GLY A 89 4.38 8.87 -1.88
N THR A 90 5.34 9.05 -0.98
CA THR A 90 6.67 9.59 -1.31
C THR A 90 7.42 8.69 -2.31
N ASN A 91 7.41 7.37 -2.10
CA ASN A 91 8.06 6.43 -3.01
C ASN A 91 7.39 6.39 -4.38
N LEU A 92 6.06 6.44 -4.42
CA LEU A 92 5.28 6.49 -5.65
C LEU A 92 5.66 7.70 -6.50
N ASN A 93 5.83 8.88 -5.90
CA ASN A 93 6.25 10.10 -6.59
C ASN A 93 7.65 10.04 -7.23
N THR A 94 8.46 9.03 -6.91
CA THR A 94 9.76 8.81 -7.55
C THR A 94 9.70 7.94 -8.81
N ALA A 95 8.54 7.35 -9.12
CA ALA A 95 8.38 6.51 -10.31
C ALA A 95 8.46 7.34 -11.60
N LYS A 96 9.09 6.76 -12.63
CA LYS A 96 9.25 7.38 -13.95
C LYS A 96 8.28 6.84 -14.99
N THR A 97 7.67 5.69 -14.72
CA THR A 97 6.67 5.07 -15.58
C THR A 97 5.48 4.59 -14.75
N GLN A 98 4.34 4.38 -15.41
CA GLN A 98 3.15 3.85 -14.78
C GLN A 98 3.38 2.43 -14.24
N GLU A 99 4.17 1.61 -14.94
CA GLU A 99 4.49 0.27 -14.47
C GLU A 99 5.36 0.28 -13.22
N GLU A 100 6.32 1.19 -13.13
CA GLU A 100 7.12 1.39 -11.93
C GLU A 100 6.25 1.90 -10.78
N PHE A 101 5.32 2.81 -11.05
CA PHE A 101 4.38 3.34 -10.06
C PHE A 101 3.50 2.21 -9.48
N ASN A 102 2.90 1.39 -10.33
CA ASN A 102 2.04 0.29 -9.92
C ASN A 102 2.80 -0.83 -9.22
N ALA A 103 4.04 -1.12 -9.64
CA ALA A 103 4.89 -2.08 -8.95
C ALA A 103 5.33 -1.57 -7.57
N LYS A 104 5.64 -0.27 -7.40
CA LYS A 104 5.93 0.33 -6.09
C LYS A 104 4.72 0.23 -5.16
N PHE A 105 3.53 0.57 -5.64
CA PHE A 105 2.31 0.43 -4.85
C PHE A 105 2.09 -1.00 -4.40
N ALA A 106 2.23 -1.96 -5.32
CA ALA A 106 2.12 -3.37 -5.01
C ALA A 106 3.09 -3.81 -3.90
N LEU A 107 4.32 -3.27 -3.82
CA LEU A 107 5.26 -3.55 -2.72
C LEU A 107 4.76 -3.05 -1.35
N PHE A 108 4.05 -1.91 -1.31
CA PHE A 108 3.56 -1.33 -0.06
C PHE A 108 2.27 -1.98 0.44
N VAL A 109 1.44 -2.54 -0.44
CA VAL A 109 0.17 -3.23 -0.09
C VAL A 109 0.30 -4.18 1.11
N PRO A 110 1.22 -5.16 1.15
CA PRO A 110 1.34 -6.06 2.30
C PRO A 110 1.76 -5.36 3.60
N ILE A 111 2.50 -4.24 3.50
CA ILE A 111 2.97 -3.46 4.66
C ILE A 111 1.78 -2.71 5.27
N ILE A 112 0.99 -2.04 4.43
CA ILE A 112 -0.22 -1.32 4.84
C ILE A 112 -1.23 -2.28 5.47
N LEU A 113 -1.52 -3.41 4.82
CA LEU A 113 -2.44 -4.42 5.35
C LEU A 113 -1.99 -4.96 6.71
N LYS A 114 -0.70 -5.25 6.88
CA LYS A 114 -0.16 -5.71 8.17
C LYS A 114 -0.45 -4.73 9.31
N LYS A 115 -0.36 -3.42 9.05
CA LYS A 115 -0.64 -2.38 10.05
C LYS A 115 -2.14 -2.19 10.31
N MET A 116 -2.96 -2.20 9.26
CA MET A 116 -4.43 -2.19 9.40
C MET A 116 -4.94 -3.38 10.23
N GLU A 117 -4.37 -4.57 10.01
CA GLU A 117 -4.66 -5.77 10.80
C GLU A 117 -4.28 -5.61 12.28
N ALA A 118 -3.11 -5.03 12.55
CA ALA A 118 -2.66 -4.82 13.92
C ALA A 118 -3.62 -3.90 14.70
N ILE A 119 -4.10 -2.81 14.09
CA ILE A 119 -5.08 -1.90 14.69
C ILE A 119 -6.39 -2.63 14.97
N LYS A 120 -6.93 -3.38 14.00
CA LYS A 120 -8.20 -4.10 14.16
C LYS A 120 -8.16 -5.12 15.30
N ARG A 121 -7.02 -5.78 15.53
CA ARG A 121 -6.85 -6.77 16.61
C ARG A 121 -6.84 -6.16 18.01
N ILE A 122 -6.55 -4.88 18.15
CA ILE A 122 -6.59 -4.17 19.44
C ILE A 122 -7.95 -3.53 19.67
N ALA A 123 -8.65 -3.14 18.60
CA ALA A 123 -9.97 -2.52 18.66
C ALA A 123 -11.13 -3.52 18.91
N GLY A 124 -10.88 -4.83 18.89
CA GLY A 124 -11.87 -5.89 19.13
C GLY A 124 -11.43 -6.83 20.24
#